data_AF-A0A356TQM1-F1
#
_entry.id   AF-A0A356TQM1-F1
#
_cell.length_a   1.000
_cell.length_b   1.000
_cell.length_c   1.000
_cell.angle_alpha   90.00
_cell.angle_beta   90.00
_cell.angle_gamma   90.00
#
_symmetry.space_group_name_H-M   'P 1'
#
loop_
_entity.id
_entity.type
_entity.pdbx_description
1 polymer ?
#
loop_
_entity_poly.entity_id
_entity_poly.type
_entity_poly.pdbx_seq_one_letter_code
_entity_poly.pdbx_strand_id
1 'polypeptide(L)'
;SRYLTHREGAASLQILDMVDGELKYALASSLKRAREHGPGKPVRFEAVPHRSADQEQMLAITAELLDGEVEAFLVTFEERAPAEPVVMDADEQPRDGLARERVESLELELRYAKENL
;
A
#
# COMPACT_ATOMS: atom_id res chain seq x y z
N SER A 1 -10.79 9.43 -10.74
CA SER A 1 -10.27 8.16 -10.17
C SER A 1 -10.88 7.96 -8.80
N ARG A 2 -11.55 6.84 -8.52
CA ARG A 2 -12.28 6.60 -7.26
C ARG A 2 -11.37 6.44 -6.03
N TYR A 3 -10.09 6.11 -6.24
CA TYR A 3 -9.11 5.81 -5.17
C TYR A 3 -8.00 6.85 -5.02
N LEU A 4 -7.97 7.88 -5.88
CA LEU A 4 -6.97 8.94 -5.83
C LEU A 4 -7.67 10.26 -5.53
N THR A 5 -7.36 10.84 -4.39
CA THR A 5 -7.91 12.10 -3.89
C THR A 5 -6.78 13.10 -3.69
N HIS A 6 -6.90 14.27 -4.31
CA HIS A 6 -5.95 15.35 -4.02
C HIS A 6 -6.12 15.83 -2.59
N ARG A 7 -5.01 16.01 -1.88
CA ARG A 7 -5.01 16.67 -0.59
C ARG A 7 -5.46 18.12 -0.76
N GLU A 8 -6.41 18.56 0.05
CA GLU A 8 -6.97 19.90 -0.07
C GLU A 8 -5.87 20.98 -0.02
N GLY A 9 -5.89 21.89 -0.99
CA GLY A 9 -4.91 22.98 -1.11
C GLY A 9 -3.59 22.63 -1.80
N ALA A 10 -3.33 21.36 -2.15
CA ALA A 10 -2.11 20.95 -2.84
C ALA A 10 -2.41 19.95 -3.97
N ALA A 11 -2.44 20.44 -5.22
CA ALA A 11 -2.47 19.58 -6.38
C ALA A 11 -1.10 18.89 -6.56
N SER A 12 -1.03 17.61 -6.22
CA SER A 12 0.14 16.75 -6.46
C SER A 12 -0.14 15.77 -7.58
N LEU A 13 0.87 15.50 -8.42
CA LEU A 13 0.88 14.39 -9.38
C LEU A 13 1.55 13.15 -8.79
N GLN A 14 2.07 13.24 -7.56
CA GLN A 14 2.65 12.08 -6.89
C GLN A 14 1.52 11.18 -6.38
N ILE A 15 1.44 9.98 -6.92
CA ILE A 15 0.36 9.03 -6.60
C ILE A 15 0.30 8.70 -5.10
N LEU A 16 1.44 8.70 -4.40
CA LEU A 16 1.52 8.48 -2.95
C LEU A 16 0.96 9.63 -2.11
N ASP A 17 0.84 10.83 -2.67
CA ASP A 17 0.17 11.96 -2.02
C ASP A 17 -1.32 11.98 -2.28
N MET A 18 -1.78 11.13 -3.21
CA MET A 18 -3.19 11.05 -3.61
C MET A 18 -3.91 9.87 -2.94
N VAL A 19 -3.21 9.05 -2.16
CA VAL A 19 -3.77 7.92 -1.40
C VAL A 19 -3.51 8.14 0.09
N ASP A 20 -4.48 7.75 0.91
CA ASP A 20 -4.44 7.96 2.36
C ASP A 20 -4.44 6.63 3.14
N GLY A 21 -3.95 6.70 4.38
CA GLY A 21 -4.00 5.59 5.34
C GLY A 21 -3.25 4.34 4.89
N GLU A 22 -3.82 3.16 5.19
CA GLU A 22 -3.26 1.84 4.86
C GLU A 22 -3.03 1.65 3.35
N LEU A 23 -3.82 2.32 2.49
CA LEU A 23 -3.64 2.29 1.05
C LEU A 23 -2.30 2.87 0.60
N LYS A 24 -1.83 3.94 1.27
CA LYS A 24 -0.54 4.58 0.98
C LYS A 24 0.62 3.64 1.27
N TYR A 25 0.58 2.95 2.41
CA TYR A 25 1.62 2.01 2.81
C TYR A 25 1.67 0.80 1.88
N ALA A 26 0.51 0.22 1.57
CA ALA A 26 0.42 -0.90 0.64
C ALA A 26 0.94 -0.53 -0.75
N LEU A 27 0.61 0.67 -1.25
CA LEU A 27 1.10 1.14 -2.55
C LEU A 27 2.62 1.38 -2.54
N ALA A 28 3.15 2.07 -1.53
CA ALA A 28 4.59 2.31 -1.41
C ALA A 28 5.38 1.00 -1.35
N SER A 29 4.91 0.02 -0.57
CA SER A 29 5.50 -1.31 -0.48
C SER A 29 5.42 -2.08 -1.79
N SER A 30 4.29 -1.99 -2.49
CA SER A 30 4.10 -2.63 -3.82
C SER A 30 5.09 -2.07 -4.84
N LEU A 31 5.26 -0.74 -4.90
CA LEU A 31 6.20 -0.09 -5.81
C LEU A 31 7.65 -0.46 -5.50
N LYS A 32 8.05 -0.42 -4.21
CA LYS A 32 9.39 -0.82 -3.78
C LYS A 32 9.71 -2.26 -4.17
N ARG A 33 8.81 -3.19 -3.86
CA ARG A 33 9.01 -4.61 -4.19
C ARG A 33 9.00 -4.85 -5.70
N ALA A 34 8.11 -4.20 -6.46
CA ALA A 34 8.09 -4.31 -7.92
C ALA A 34 9.44 -3.87 -8.52
N ARG A 35 10.05 -2.81 -7.97
CA ARG A 35 11.40 -2.39 -8.36
C ARG A 35 12.47 -3.43 -8.03
N GLU A 36 12.41 -4.04 -6.84
CA GLU A 36 13.36 -5.07 -6.40
C GLU A 36 13.26 -6.36 -7.22
N HIS A 37 12.05 -6.76 -7.64
CA HIS A 37 11.83 -7.95 -8.46
C HIS A 37 12.26 -7.77 -9.92
N GLY A 38 12.17 -6.53 -10.41
CA GLY A 38 12.50 -6.16 -11.78
C GLY A 38 11.31 -6.21 -12.74
N PRO A 39 11.51 -5.85 -14.02
CA PRO A 39 10.44 -5.71 -14.99
C PRO A 39 9.65 -7.00 -15.24
N GLY A 40 8.35 -6.88 -15.50
CA GLY A 40 7.48 -8.02 -15.83
C GLY A 40 7.14 -8.95 -14.67
N LYS A 41 7.45 -8.56 -13.43
CA LYS A 41 7.14 -9.32 -12.21
C LYS A 41 6.19 -8.52 -11.32
N PRO A 42 4.87 -8.70 -11.47
CA PRO A 42 3.89 -7.96 -10.69
C PRO A 42 3.93 -8.39 -9.22
N VAL A 43 3.82 -7.39 -8.34
CA VAL A 43 3.64 -7.58 -6.89
C VAL A 43 2.20 -7.26 -6.54
N ARG A 44 1.55 -8.15 -5.81
CA ARG A 44 0.15 -8.02 -5.41
C ARG A 44 0.02 -8.01 -3.90
N PHE A 45 -0.64 -6.98 -3.37
CA PHE A 45 -1.10 -6.89 -2.00
C PHE A 45 -2.61 -7.07 -1.97
N GLU A 46 -3.07 -8.04 -1.18
CA GLU A 46 -4.49 -8.34 -1.00
C GLU A 46 -5.03 -7.67 0.26
N ALA A 47 -6.36 -7.54 0.33
CA ALA A 47 -7.09 -7.15 1.54
C ALA A 47 -6.61 -5.81 2.15
N VAL A 48 -6.35 -4.80 1.32
CA VAL A 48 -5.97 -3.47 1.77
C VAL A 48 -7.23 -2.68 2.14
N PRO A 49 -7.42 -2.29 3.41
CA PRO A 49 -8.59 -1.52 3.80
C PRO A 49 -8.51 -0.11 3.20
N HIS A 50 -9.57 0.29 2.51
CA HIS A 50 -9.73 1.63 1.99
C HIS A 50 -11.06 2.21 2.44
N ARG A 51 -11.00 3.38 3.07
CA ARG A 51 -12.18 4.12 3.51
C ARG A 51 -12.49 5.18 2.48
N SER A 52 -13.51 4.92 1.66
CA SER A 52 -14.13 5.95 0.81
C SER A 52 -15.31 6.58 1.57
N ALA A 53 -15.73 7.79 1.20
CA ALA A 53 -16.64 8.64 1.97
C ALA A 53 -17.92 7.94 2.50
N ASP A 54 -18.41 6.92 1.80
CA ASP A 54 -19.65 6.21 2.15
C ASP A 54 -19.47 4.73 2.54
N GLN A 55 -18.30 4.09 2.32
CA GLN A 55 -18.11 2.65 2.55
C GLN A 55 -16.66 2.28 2.87
N GLU A 56 -16.49 1.37 3.85
CA GLU A 56 -15.26 0.59 4.00
C GLU A 56 -15.23 -0.51 2.94
N GLN A 57 -14.18 -0.54 2.14
CA GLN A 57 -13.97 -1.54 1.11
C GLN A 57 -12.56 -2.11 1.19
N MET A 58 -12.42 -3.37 0.78
CA MET A 58 -11.12 -4.02 0.68
C MET A 58 -10.63 -3.91 -0.76
N LEU A 59 -9.37 -3.56 -0.95
CA LEU A 59 -8.75 -3.45 -2.27
C LEU A 59 -7.64 -4.48 -2.42
N ALA A 60 -7.47 -5.00 -3.63
CA ALA A 60 -6.22 -5.59 -4.06
C ALA A 60 -5.45 -4.55 -4.88
N ILE A 61 -4.16 -4.39 -4.55
CA ILE A 61 -3.25 -3.49 -5.29
C ILE A 61 -2.25 -4.37 -6.01
N THR A 62 -2.13 -4.17 -7.32
CA THR A 62 -1.05 -4.79 -8.11
C THR A 62 -0.14 -3.68 -8.62
N ALA A 63 1.16 -3.82 -8.42
CA ALA A 63 2.18 -2.94 -9.00
C ALA A 63 3.15 -3.76 -9.83
N GLU A 64 3.42 -3.32 -11.04
CA GLU A 64 4.36 -3.94 -11.96
C GLU A 64 5.31 -2.89 -12.51
N LEU A 65 6.61 -3.17 -12.47
CA LEU A 65 7.58 -2.35 -13.19
C LEU A 65 7.53 -2.73 -14.67
N LEU A 66 7.30 -1.74 -15.52
CA LEU A 66 7.28 -1.91 -16.97
C LEU A 66 8.71 -1.90 -17.51
N ASP A 67 8.94 -2.72 -18.53
CA ASP A 67 10.20 -2.70 -19.28
C ASP A 67 10.20 -1.50 -20.24
N GLY A 68 11.26 -0.71 -20.24
CA GLY A 68 11.34 0.51 -21.04
C GLY A 68 12.53 1.42 -20.69
N GLU A 69 12.69 2.48 -21.49
CA GLU A 69 13.77 3.47 -21.31
C GLU A 69 13.58 4.36 -20.07
N VAL A 70 12.35 4.43 -19.55
CA VAL A 70 11.98 5.21 -18.36
C VAL A 70 11.36 4.27 -17.34
N GLU A 71 11.75 4.42 -16.08
CA GLU A 71 11.16 3.67 -14.97
C GLU A 71 9.68 4.04 -14.82
N ALA A 72 8.81 3.14 -15.27
CA ALA A 72 7.36 3.32 -15.25
C ALA A 72 6.69 2.14 -14.54
N PHE A 73 5.71 2.44 -13.70
CA PHE A 73 4.94 1.41 -12.99
C PHE A 73 3.52 1.35 -13.53
N LEU A 74 3.02 0.14 -13.78
CA LEU A 74 1.59 -0.10 -13.91
C LEU A 74 1.03 -0.42 -12.54
N VAL A 75 0.05 0.37 -12.10
CA VAL A 75 -0.63 0.17 -10.82
C VAL A 75 -2.12 -0.05 -11.06
N THR A 76 -2.63 -1.16 -10.53
CA THR A 76 -4.05 -1.53 -10.63
C THR A 76 -4.64 -1.61 -9.23
N PHE A 77 -5.83 -1.04 -9.07
CA PHE A 77 -6.66 -1.14 -7.87
C PHE A 77 -7.91 -1.95 -8.21
N GLU A 78 -8.11 -3.07 -7.52
CA GLU A 78 -9.28 -3.94 -7.70
C GLU A 78 -10.11 -3.95 -6.43
N GLU A 79 -11.41 -3.66 -6.54
CA GLU A 79 -12.36 -3.82 -5.43
C GLU A 79 -12.55 -5.31 -5.12
N ARG A 80 -12.32 -5.67 -3.86
CA ARG A 80 -12.66 -6.99 -3.31
C ARG A 80 -13.89 -6.81 -2.44
N ALA A 81 -14.89 -7.66 -2.66
CA ALA A 81 -15.94 -7.83 -1.65
C ALA A 81 -15.25 -8.18 -0.31
N PRO A 82 -15.71 -7.59 0.82
CA PRO A 82 -15.26 -8.07 2.11
C PRO A 82 -15.57 -9.56 2.17
N ALA A 83 -14.54 -10.40 2.27
CA ALA A 83 -14.75 -11.82 2.46
C ALA A 83 -15.62 -11.97 3.71
N GLU A 84 -16.70 -12.77 3.63
CA GLU A 84 -17.45 -13.17 4.80
C GLU A 84 -16.44 -13.64 5.87
N PRO A 85 -16.60 -13.24 7.14
CA PRO A 85 -15.64 -13.57 8.18
C PRO A 85 -15.47 -15.09 8.21
N VAL A 86 -14.34 -15.55 7.69
CA VAL A 86 -13.93 -16.95 7.79
C VAL A 86 -13.81 -17.22 9.28
N VAL A 87 -14.71 -18.06 9.80
CA VAL A 87 -14.60 -18.60 11.14
C VAL A 87 -13.28 -19.37 11.15
N MET A 88 -12.23 -18.74 11.70
CA MET A 88 -10.91 -19.34 11.77
C MET A 88 -10.99 -20.53 12.71
N ASP A 89 -10.93 -21.74 12.14
CA ASP A 89 -10.42 -22.89 12.89
C ASP A 89 -8.98 -22.57 13.30
N ALA A 90 -8.74 -22.73 14.59
CA ALA A 90 -7.49 -22.40 15.24
C ALA A 90 -6.40 -23.38 14.82
N ASP A 91 -5.66 -23.11 13.74
CA ASP A 91 -4.33 -23.72 13.51
C ASP A 91 -3.48 -23.13 12.36
N GLU A 92 -3.53 -21.83 12.07
CA GLU A 92 -2.50 -21.21 11.20
C GLU A 92 -1.86 -19.95 11.80
N GLN A 93 -0.51 -19.97 11.76
CA GLN A 93 0.44 -19.12 12.47
C GLN A 93 0.34 -17.61 12.15
N PRO A 94 0.86 -16.76 13.06
CA PRO A 94 0.26 -15.46 13.39
C PRO A 94 1.07 -14.26 12.90
N ARG A 95 0.36 -13.15 12.63
CA ARG A 95 0.55 -11.71 12.96
C ARG A 95 1.94 -11.08 13.23
N ASP A 96 3.07 -11.77 13.14
CA ASP A 96 4.38 -11.28 13.60
C ASP A 96 5.15 -10.46 12.54
N GLY A 97 4.84 -10.61 11.26
CA GLY A 97 5.50 -9.85 10.18
C GLY A 97 5.15 -8.36 10.19
N LEU A 98 3.85 -8.05 10.29
CA LEU A 98 3.34 -6.67 10.32
C LEU A 98 3.72 -5.94 11.61
N ALA A 99 3.80 -6.66 12.73
CA ALA A 99 4.21 -6.07 14.01
C ALA A 99 5.69 -5.65 13.99
N ARG A 100 6.58 -6.44 13.37
CA ARG A 100 8.00 -6.08 13.22
C ARG A 100 8.20 -4.88 12.30
N GLU A 101 7.51 -4.82 11.16
CA GLU A 101 7.57 -3.66 10.27
C GLU A 101 7.04 -2.38 10.93
N ARG A 102 6.03 -2.49 11.82
CA ARG A 102 5.51 -1.35 12.59
C ARG A 102 6.53 -0.80 13.59
N VAL A 103 7.33 -1.66 14.22
CA VAL A 103 8.39 -1.25 15.16
C VAL A 103 9.53 -0.57 14.41
N GLU A 104 9.98 -1.12 13.28
CA GLU A 104 11.04 -0.51 12.47
C GLU A 104 10.63 0.87 11.91
N SER A 105 9.36 1.04 11.53
CA SER A 105 8.83 2.32 11.07
C SER A 105 8.81 3.38 12.18
N LEU A 106 8.45 3.00 13.41
CA LEU A 106 8.46 3.91 14.56
C LEU A 106 9.89 4.31 14.96
N GLU A 107 10.86 3.41 14.83
CA GLU A 107 12.27 3.73 15.03
C GLU A 107 12.82 4.70 13.97
N LEU A 108 12.33 4.60 12.73
CA LEU A 108 12.71 5.49 11.64
C LEU A 108 12.15 6.91 11.84
N GLU A 109 10.89 7.01 12.26
CA GLU A 109 10.25 8.29 12.58
C GLU A 109 10.92 9.01 13.77
N LEU A 110 11.31 8.26 14.82
CA LEU A 110 12.06 8.82 15.95
C LEU A 110 13.46 9.31 15.54
N ARG A 111 14.11 8.63 14.59
CA ARG A 111 15.43 9.04 14.08
C ARG A 111 15.33 10.34 13.28
N TYR A 112 14.32 10.46 12.41
CA TYR A 112 14.04 11.69 11.66
C TYR A 112 13.65 12.87 12.57
N ALA A 113 12.95 12.63 13.67
CA ALA A 113 12.61 13.66 14.64
C ALA A 113 13.82 14.16 15.45
N LYS A 114 14.87 13.33 15.61
CA LYS A 114 16.07 13.67 16.38
C LYS A 114 17.14 14.40 15.56
N GLU A 115 17.13 14.26 14.23
CA GLU A 115 18.01 15.01 13.31
C GLU A 115 17.48 16.41 12.94
N ASN A 116 16.19 16.70 13.19
CA ASN A 116 15.56 17.99 12.92
C ASN A 116 15.41 18.89 14.16
N LEU A 117 16.19 18.64 15.22
CA LEU A 117 16.16 19.40 16.48
C LEU A 117 17.56 19.81 16.93
#